data_AF-A0A2S0NFI1-F1
#
_entry.id   AF-A0A2S0NFI1-F1
#
_cell.length_a   1.000
_cell.length_b   1.000
_cell.length_c   1.000
_cell.angle_alpha   90.00
_cell.angle_beta   90.00
_cell.angle_gamma   90.00
#
_symmetry.space_group_name_H-M   'P 1'
#
loop_
_entity.id
_entity.type
_entity.pdbx_description
1 polymer ?
#
loop_
_entity_poly.entity_id
_entity_poly.type
_entity_poly.pdbx_seq_one_letter_code
_entity_poly.pdbx_strand_id
1 'polypeptide(L)'
;MKAITSAALALALLMPTAAGAQIFSNEEMSCVQYGNWAVQEIRRAQGLGCDVQRAREILEPRPHMTWCMRQTDQMMRRAALIHTTGVAHRCAQQGIDVRRR
;
A
#
# COMPACT_ATOMS: atom_id res chain seq x y z
N MET A 1 -41.37 27.29 34.27
CA MET A 1 -40.68 26.11 34.82
C MET A 1 -40.93 24.92 33.91
N LYS A 2 -39.89 24.38 33.26
CA LYS A 2 -39.60 22.95 33.03
C LYS A 2 -38.50 22.85 31.97
N ALA A 3 -37.30 22.54 32.44
CA ALA A 3 -36.18 22.13 31.63
C ALA A 3 -36.45 20.74 31.08
N ILE A 4 -36.06 20.50 29.83
CA ILE A 4 -35.84 19.15 29.31
C ILE A 4 -34.41 19.13 28.80
N THR A 5 -33.53 18.63 29.65
CA THR A 5 -32.16 18.25 29.36
C THR A 5 -32.17 17.00 28.48
N SER A 6 -31.76 17.13 27.23
CA SER A 6 -31.41 15.99 26.39
C SER A 6 -29.91 15.80 26.42
N ALA A 7 -29.46 14.96 27.35
CA ALA A 7 -28.18 14.29 27.25
C ALA A 7 -28.32 13.18 26.20
N ALA A 8 -27.59 13.28 25.10
CA ALA A 8 -27.38 12.17 24.18
C ALA A 8 -25.86 12.04 23.96
N LEU A 9 -25.29 11.10 24.70
CA LEU A 9 -24.00 10.47 24.40
C LEU A 9 -24.10 9.80 23.02
N ALA A 10 -23.19 10.11 22.12
CA ALA A 10 -22.85 9.22 21.02
C ALA A 10 -21.32 9.20 20.88
N LEU A 11 -20.73 8.09 21.32
CA LEU A 11 -19.34 7.71 21.09
C LEU A 11 -19.05 7.77 19.59
N ALA A 12 -18.23 8.73 19.15
CA ALA A 12 -17.65 8.71 17.82
C ALA A 12 -16.33 7.94 17.84
N LEU A 13 -16.41 6.69 17.38
CA LEU A 13 -15.41 6.03 16.53
C LEU A 13 -14.00 5.82 17.12
N LEU A 14 -13.84 4.74 17.89
CA LEU A 14 -12.60 3.96 17.83
C LEU A 14 -12.50 3.35 16.43
N MET A 15 -11.80 4.02 15.51
CA MET A 15 -11.33 3.35 14.29
C MET A 15 -9.97 2.72 14.59
N PRO A 16 -9.87 1.39 14.70
CA PRO A 16 -8.58 0.74 14.58
C PRO A 16 -8.23 0.74 13.09
N THR A 17 -7.54 1.77 12.60
CA THR A 17 -6.85 1.66 11.32
C THR A 17 -5.59 0.81 11.52
N ALA A 18 -5.78 -0.46 11.86
CA ALA A 18 -4.76 -1.45 11.55
C ALA A 18 -4.77 -1.56 10.02
N ALA A 19 -3.91 -0.78 9.37
CA ALA A 19 -3.62 -0.93 7.96
C ALA A 19 -2.99 -2.32 7.75
N GLY A 20 -3.84 -3.35 7.67
CA GLY A 20 -3.43 -4.66 7.24
C GLY A 20 -2.83 -4.52 5.86
N ALA A 21 -1.61 -5.03 5.67
CA ALA A 21 -1.02 -5.09 4.34
C ALA A 21 -1.99 -5.82 3.40
N GLN A 22 -2.31 -5.21 2.27
CA GLN A 22 -3.22 -5.79 1.29
C GLN A 22 -2.75 -7.20 0.91
N ILE A 23 -3.66 -8.18 0.96
CA ILE A 23 -3.34 -9.57 0.63
C ILE A 23 -3.66 -9.79 -0.85
N PHE A 24 -2.73 -10.44 -1.54
CA PHE A 24 -2.87 -10.84 -2.93
C PHE A 24 -2.65 -12.36 -3.03
N SER A 25 -3.31 -13.01 -3.99
CA SER A 25 -2.95 -14.35 -4.51
C SER A 25 -2.17 -14.24 -5.83
N ASN A 26 -1.67 -15.37 -6.34
CA ASN A 26 -1.02 -15.47 -7.65
C ASN A 26 -2.02 -15.78 -8.80
N GLU A 27 -3.33 -15.74 -8.54
CA GLU A 27 -4.35 -15.87 -9.57
C GLU A 27 -4.40 -14.62 -10.45
N GLU A 28 -4.75 -14.78 -11.74
CA GLU A 28 -4.69 -13.72 -12.74
C GLU A 28 -5.40 -12.42 -12.31
N MET A 29 -6.65 -12.53 -11.85
CA MET A 29 -7.42 -11.36 -11.41
C MET A 29 -6.79 -10.65 -10.21
N SER A 30 -6.24 -11.41 -9.26
CA SER A 30 -5.49 -10.85 -8.12
C SER A 30 -4.20 -10.18 -8.59
N CYS A 31 -3.49 -10.77 -9.56
CA CYS A 31 -2.26 -10.20 -10.10
C CYS A 31 -2.48 -8.93 -10.92
N VAL A 32 -3.63 -8.79 -11.59
CA VAL A 32 -4.04 -7.51 -12.20
C VAL A 32 -4.19 -6.43 -11.13
N GLN A 33 -4.85 -6.75 -10.01
CA GLN A 33 -5.00 -5.81 -8.89
C GLN A 33 -3.66 -5.48 -8.26
N TYR A 34 -2.80 -6.48 -8.03
CA TYR A 34 -1.44 -6.29 -7.52
C TYR A 34 -0.63 -5.35 -8.43
N GLY A 35 -0.66 -5.54 -9.74
CA GLY A 35 0.11 -4.71 -10.67
C GLY A 35 -0.31 -3.24 -10.64
N ASN A 36 -1.63 -2.98 -10.59
CA ASN A 36 -2.15 -1.62 -10.45
C ASN A 36 -1.80 -1.00 -9.10
N TRP A 37 -1.95 -1.77 -8.02
CA TRP A 37 -1.60 -1.34 -6.67
C TRP A 37 -0.10 -1.03 -6.53
N ALA A 38 0.77 -1.87 -7.09
CA ALA A 38 2.22 -1.69 -7.06
C ALA A 38 2.64 -0.36 -7.69
N VAL A 39 2.05 -0.01 -8.84
CA VAL A 39 2.29 1.28 -9.51
C VAL A 39 1.75 2.45 -8.68
N GLN A 40 0.60 2.30 -8.02
CA GLN A 40 0.08 3.34 -7.13
C GLN A 40 1.02 3.59 -5.95
N GLU A 41 1.61 2.56 -5.34
CA GLU A 41 2.61 2.73 -4.28
C GLU A 41 3.86 3.47 -4.77
N ILE A 42 4.33 3.14 -5.98
CA ILE A 42 5.48 3.82 -6.57
C ILE A 42 5.14 5.29 -6.85
N ARG A 43 3.96 5.59 -7.42
CA ARG A 43 3.51 6.98 -7.66
C ARG A 43 3.32 7.76 -6.36
N ARG A 44 2.86 7.11 -5.29
CA ARG A 44 2.80 7.73 -3.95
C ARG A 44 4.21 8.09 -3.47
N ALA A 45 5.17 7.18 -3.59
CA ALA A 45 6.56 7.46 -3.23
C ALA A 45 7.14 8.62 -4.07
N GLN A 46 6.82 8.66 -5.36
CA GLN A 46 7.16 9.78 -6.25
C GLN A 46 6.58 11.10 -5.74
N GLY A 47 5.31 11.13 -5.34
CA GLY A 47 4.65 12.30 -4.76
C GLY A 47 5.26 12.76 -3.43
N LEU A 48 6.00 11.89 -2.74
CA LEU A 48 6.76 12.21 -1.52
C LEU A 48 8.21 12.66 -1.80
N GLY A 49 8.58 12.83 -3.07
CA GLY A 49 9.90 13.33 -3.48
C GLY A 49 10.92 12.25 -3.84
N CYS A 50 10.53 10.97 -3.89
CA CYS A 50 11.40 9.93 -4.38
C CYS A 50 11.57 10.04 -5.91
N ASP A 51 12.81 10.10 -6.40
CA ASP A 51 13.08 9.98 -7.83
C ASP A 51 12.97 8.50 -8.23
N VAL A 52 11.77 8.14 -8.69
CA VAL A 52 11.45 6.76 -9.08
C VAL A 52 12.18 6.30 -10.34
N GLN A 53 12.65 7.22 -11.19
CA GLN A 53 13.49 6.88 -12.33
C GLN A 53 14.91 6.51 -11.88
N ARG A 54 15.49 7.32 -10.98
CA ARG A 54 16.78 7.01 -10.35
C ARG A 54 16.73 5.72 -9.53
N ALA A 55 15.61 5.44 -8.85
CA ALA A 55 15.36 4.18 -8.16
C ALA A 55 15.12 2.98 -9.10
N ARG A 56 15.04 3.20 -10.42
CA ARG A 56 14.72 2.19 -11.44
C ARG A 56 13.40 1.46 -11.16
N GLU A 57 12.42 2.19 -10.63
CA GLU A 57 11.07 1.64 -10.42
C GLU A 57 10.37 1.43 -11.77
N ILE A 58 9.54 0.39 -11.83
CA ILE A 58 8.74 0.08 -13.01
C ILE A 58 7.35 0.69 -12.84
N LEU A 59 6.98 1.66 -13.68
CA LEU A 59 5.70 2.37 -13.63
C LEU A 59 4.59 1.73 -14.48
N GLU A 60 4.85 0.55 -15.04
CA GLU A 60 3.89 -0.23 -15.82
C GLU A 60 3.29 -1.36 -14.97
N PRO A 61 1.96 -1.56 -14.94
CA PRO A 61 1.35 -2.64 -14.17
C PRO A 61 1.71 -4.05 -14.65
N ARG A 62 1.94 -4.23 -15.97
CA ARG A 62 2.11 -5.55 -16.59
C ARG A 62 3.34 -6.32 -16.09
N PRO A 63 4.53 -5.71 -15.93
CA PRO A 63 5.67 -6.37 -15.29
C PRO A 63 5.38 -6.86 -13.85
N HIS A 64 4.67 -6.07 -13.04
CA HIS A 64 4.29 -6.45 -11.67
C HIS A 64 3.29 -7.60 -11.65
N MET A 65 2.29 -7.58 -12.54
CA MET A 65 1.35 -8.68 -12.75
C MET A 65 2.09 -9.96 -13.14
N THR A 66 3.03 -9.86 -14.08
CA THR A 66 3.84 -11.00 -14.56
C THR A 66 4.71 -11.56 -13.44
N TRP A 67 5.28 -10.72 -12.57
CA TRP A 67 6.00 -11.15 -11.39
C TRP A 67 5.08 -11.91 -10.42
N CYS A 68 3.89 -11.37 -10.14
CA CYS A 68 2.89 -11.95 -9.24
C CYS A 68 2.47 -13.36 -9.68
N MET A 69 2.16 -13.57 -10.96
CA MET A 69 1.74 -14.88 -11.48
C MET A 69 2.85 -15.95 -11.41
N ARG A 70 4.10 -15.55 -11.22
CA ARG A 70 5.25 -16.46 -11.07
C ARG A 70 5.59 -16.77 -9.60
N GLN A 71 4.89 -16.17 -8.65
CA GLN A 71 5.13 -16.37 -7.23
C GLN A 71 4.30 -17.53 -6.68
N THR A 72 4.76 -18.08 -5.55
CA THR A 72 3.98 -19.02 -4.75
C THR A 72 2.95 -18.27 -3.90
N ASP A 73 1.87 -18.95 -3.48
CA ASP A 73 0.87 -18.37 -2.57
C ASP A 73 1.51 -17.85 -1.27
N GLN A 74 2.52 -18.57 -0.76
CA GLN A 74 3.25 -18.16 0.43
C GLN A 74 3.96 -16.81 0.22
N MET A 75 4.55 -16.60 -0.96
CA MET A 75 5.18 -15.33 -1.30
C MET A 75 4.13 -14.23 -1.49
N MET A 76 3.00 -14.54 -2.14
CA MET A 76 1.94 -13.57 -2.40
C MET A 76 1.25 -13.06 -1.13
N ARG A 77 1.15 -13.89 -0.08
CA ARG A 77 0.74 -13.44 1.27
C ARG A 77 1.60 -12.32 1.84
N ARG A 78 2.82 -12.12 1.33
CA ARG A 78 3.76 -11.06 1.76
C ARG A 78 4.02 -10.02 0.68
N ALA A 79 3.41 -10.14 -0.51
CA ALA A 79 3.76 -9.32 -1.67
C ALA A 79 3.62 -7.82 -1.40
N ALA A 80 2.58 -7.40 -0.67
CA ALA A 80 2.41 -6.00 -0.33
C ALA A 80 3.55 -5.47 0.55
N LEU A 81 3.90 -6.20 1.60
CA LEU A 81 5.01 -5.84 2.49
C LEU A 81 6.35 -5.82 1.75
N ILE A 82 6.61 -6.82 0.91
CA ILE A 82 7.85 -6.91 0.12
C ILE A 82 7.97 -5.70 -0.80
N HIS A 83 6.89 -5.36 -1.51
CA HIS A 83 6.87 -4.25 -2.44
C HIS A 83 7.07 -2.90 -1.73
N THR A 84 6.29 -2.63 -0.68
CA THR A 84 6.39 -1.36 0.06
C THR A 84 7.74 -1.19 0.73
N THR A 85 8.31 -2.28 1.25
CA THR A 85 9.66 -2.26 1.85
C THR A 85 10.73 -2.03 0.79
N GLY A 86 10.62 -2.67 -0.38
CA GLY A 86 11.55 -2.48 -1.49
C GLY A 86 11.56 -1.05 -2.02
N VAL A 87 10.37 -0.46 -2.24
CA VAL A 87 10.22 0.94 -2.63
C VAL A 87 10.80 1.86 -1.55
N ALA A 88 10.45 1.64 -0.27
CA ALA A 88 10.97 2.45 0.82
C ALA A 88 12.49 2.39 0.94
N HIS A 89 13.09 1.21 0.77
CA HIS A 89 14.54 1.04 0.80
C HIS A 89 15.23 1.83 -0.32
N ARG A 90 14.73 1.74 -1.56
CA ARG A 90 15.31 2.46 -2.71
C ARG A 90 15.13 3.97 -2.60
N CYS A 91 14.02 4.45 -2.05
CA CYS A 91 13.82 5.88 -1.77
C CYS A 91 14.72 6.38 -0.63
N ALA A 92 14.95 5.56 0.40
CA ALA A 92 15.84 5.91 1.51
C ALA A 92 17.30 6.08 1.05
N GLN A 93 17.74 5.37 0.01
CA GLN A 93 19.05 5.58 -0.64
C GLN A 93 19.18 6.98 -1.29
N GLN A 94 18.06 7.70 -1.44
CA GLN A 94 18.00 9.07 -1.92
C GLN A 94 17.76 10.08 -0.78
N GLY A 95 17.74 9.64 0.47
CA GLY A 95 17.42 10.48 1.63
C GLY A 95 15.93 10.74 1.83
N ILE A 96 15.04 10.01 1.13
CA ILE A 96 13.59 10.20 1.21
C ILE A 96 12.93 9.03 1.97
N ASP A 97 12.23 9.33 3.06
CA ASP A 97 11.45 8.33 3.80
C ASP A 97 10.00 8.31 3.32
N VAL A 98 9.60 7.20 2.68
CA VAL A 98 8.26 7.00 2.12
C VAL A 98 7.45 5.93 2.84
N ARG A 99 7.91 5.44 3.99
CA ARG A 99 7.20 4.39 4.75
C ARG A 99 5.81 4.88 5.18
N ARG A 100 4.80 4.02 5.06
CA ARG A 100 3.45 4.27 5.59
C ARG A 100 3.53 4.21 7.12
N ARG A 101 3.03 5.26 7.80
CA ARG A 101 2.94 5.36 9.27
C ARG A 101 1.60 4.84 9.75
#